data_AF-A0A379TVK4-F1
#
_entry.id   AF-A0A379TVK4-F1
#
_cell.length_a   1.000
_cell.length_b   1.000
_cell.length_c   1.000
_cell.angle_alpha   90.00
_cell.angle_beta   90.00
_cell.angle_gamma   90.00
#
_symmetry.space_group_name_H-M   'P 1'
#
loop_
_entity.id
_entity.type
_entity.pdbx_description
1 polymer ?
#
loop_
_entity_poly.entity_id
_entity_poly.type
_entity_poly.pdbx_seq_one_letter_code
_entity_poly.pdbx_strand_id
1 'polypeptide(L)'
;MKDVPRIMKREWQKLAWYLPRAIVLLVLYFIPGIGQTIAPVLWFLFSAWMLAIQYCDYPFDNHKVPFKTMRAALRTQKVANMQFGALTSLFTMIPVLNLFIMPVAVCGATAMWVDCWRAKHALWK
;
A
#
# COMPACT_ATOMS: atom_id res chain seq x y z
N MET A 1 -21.58 9.16 -10.90
CA MET A 1 -20.47 9.87 -11.57
C MET A 1 -19.82 11.00 -10.75
N LYS A 2 -20.27 11.33 -9.52
CA LYS A 2 -19.68 12.42 -8.72
C LYS A 2 -18.40 12.05 -7.93
N ASP A 3 -18.10 10.76 -7.74
CA ASP A 3 -16.93 10.30 -6.97
C ASP A 3 -15.67 10.03 -7.80
N VAL A 4 -15.80 9.92 -9.13
CA VAL A 4 -14.68 9.67 -10.05
C VAL A 4 -13.53 10.68 -9.89
N PRO A 5 -13.78 12.00 -9.78
CA PRO A 5 -12.70 12.99 -9.63
C PRO A 5 -11.93 12.80 -8.31
N ARG A 6 -12.62 12.38 -7.25
CA ARG A 6 -12.04 12.15 -5.93
C ARG A 6 -11.16 10.91 -5.92
N ILE A 7 -11.65 9.81 -6.49
CA ILE A 7 -10.90 8.55 -6.59
C ILE A 7 -9.67 8.75 -7.47
N MET A 8 -9.80 9.41 -8.63
CA MET A 8 -8.66 9.71 -9.49
C MET A 8 -7.61 10.58 -8.80
N LYS A 9 -8.04 11.59 -8.02
CA LYS A 9 -7.11 12.40 -7.21
C LYS A 9 -6.38 11.55 -6.15
N ARG A 10 -7.07 10.60 -5.53
CA ARG A 10 -6.49 9.66 -4.55
C ARG A 10 -5.42 8.77 -5.18
N GLU A 11 -5.72 8.16 -6.32
CA GLU A 11 -4.76 7.34 -7.06
C GLU A 11 -3.57 8.18 -7.56
N TRP A 12 -3.81 9.43 -7.98
CA TRP A 12 -2.72 10.35 -8.33
C TRP A 12 -1.81 10.65 -7.12
N GLN A 13 -2.36 10.81 -5.92
CA GLN A 13 -1.57 10.99 -4.71
C GLN A 13 -0.73 9.75 -4.38
N LYS A 14 -1.26 8.54 -4.62
CA LYS A 14 -0.50 7.28 -4.49
C LYS A 14 0.65 7.22 -5.50
N LEU A 15 0.39 7.54 -6.76
CA LEU A 15 1.40 7.58 -7.82
C LEU A 15 2.49 8.61 -7.53
N ALA A 16 2.11 9.85 -7.21
CA ALA A 16 3.05 10.92 -6.85
C ALA A 16 3.86 10.57 -5.59
N TRP A 17 3.30 9.76 -4.69
CA TRP A 17 4.04 9.24 -3.55
C TRP A 17 5.01 8.12 -3.95
N TYR A 18 4.60 7.22 -4.84
CA TYR A 18 5.37 6.06 -5.28
C TYR A 18 6.56 6.46 -6.17
N LEU A 19 6.32 7.26 -7.20
CA LEU A 19 7.25 7.56 -8.29
C LEU A 19 8.64 8.04 -7.82
N PRO A 20 8.77 9.06 -6.95
CA PRO A 20 10.10 9.54 -6.52
C PRO A 20 10.88 8.46 -5.75
N ARG A 21 10.19 7.60 -5.02
CA ARG A 21 10.82 6.53 -4.21
C ARG A 21 11.26 5.36 -5.10
N ALA A 22 10.44 5.00 -6.08
CA ALA A 22 10.79 4.03 -7.10
C ALA A 22 12.02 4.48 -7.91
N ILE A 23 12.09 5.76 -8.29
CA ILE A 23 13.26 6.32 -9.00
C ILE A 23 14.52 6.22 -8.14
N VAL A 24 14.45 6.56 -6.85
CA VAL A 24 15.61 6.44 -5.94
C VAL A 24 16.09 4.98 -5.84
N LEU A 25 15.18 4.03 -5.73
CA LEU A 25 15.53 2.60 -5.70
C LEU A 25 16.11 2.11 -7.03
N LEU A 26 15.60 2.64 -8.15
CA LEU A 26 16.11 2.33 -9.48
C LEU A 26 17.54 2.88 -9.66
N VAL A 27 17.81 4.11 -9.23
CA VAL A 27 19.17 4.68 -9.21
C VAL A 27 20.10 3.86 -8.32
N LEU A 28 19.64 3.42 -7.16
CA LEU A 28 20.42 2.56 -6.26
C LEU A 28 20.83 1.24 -6.93
N TYR A 29 19.98 0.68 -7.79
CA TYR A 29 20.28 -0.54 -8.54
C TYR A 29 21.49 -0.41 -9.48
N PHE A 30 21.78 0.80 -9.99
CA PHE A 30 22.93 1.06 -10.86
C PHE A 30 24.27 1.11 -10.12
N ILE A 31 24.29 1.10 -8.78
CA ILE A 31 25.54 1.08 -8.01
C ILE A 31 26.11 -0.36 -8.04
N PRO A 32 27.26 -0.61 -8.68
CA PRO A 32 27.83 -1.95 -8.76
C PRO A 32 28.19 -2.49 -7.36
N GLY A 33 27.98 -3.79 -7.14
CA GLY A 33 28.20 -4.47 -5.86
C GLY A 33 27.06 -4.31 -4.84
N ILE A 34 26.76 -3.06 -4.43
CA ILE A 34 25.75 -2.78 -3.39
C ILE A 34 24.33 -2.81 -3.96
N GLY A 35 24.12 -2.23 -5.14
CA GLY A 35 22.81 -2.11 -5.78
C GLY A 35 22.18 -3.47 -6.06
N GLN A 36 22.96 -4.43 -6.55
CA GLN A 36 22.43 -5.74 -6.93
C GLN A 36 22.02 -6.62 -5.74
N THR A 37 22.60 -6.40 -4.56
CA THR A 37 22.32 -7.19 -3.35
C THR A 37 21.25 -6.54 -2.48
N ILE A 38 21.35 -5.23 -2.23
CA ILE A 38 20.46 -4.51 -1.34
C ILE A 38 19.19 -4.02 -2.07
N ALA A 39 19.30 -3.59 -3.33
CA ALA A 39 18.16 -3.00 -4.01
C ALA A 39 17.00 -3.99 -4.21
N PRO A 40 17.16 -5.29 -4.53
CA PRO A 40 16.04 -6.21 -4.64
C PRO A 40 15.27 -6.35 -3.32
N VAL A 41 15.98 -6.40 -2.18
CA VAL A 41 15.37 -6.48 -0.85
C VAL A 41 14.60 -5.19 -0.54
N LEU A 42 15.21 -4.03 -0.76
CA LEU A 42 14.53 -2.75 -0.54
C LEU A 42 13.35 -2.56 -1.50
N TRP A 43 13.47 -3.03 -2.74
CA TRP A 43 12.40 -3.00 -3.74
C TRP A 43 11.22 -3.86 -3.31
N PHE A 44 11.49 -5.07 -2.81
CA PHE A 44 10.45 -5.94 -2.27
C PHE A 44 9.75 -5.31 -1.06
N LEU A 45 10.51 -4.80 -0.09
CA LEU A 45 9.93 -4.12 1.09
C LEU A 45 9.11 -2.89 0.71
N PHE A 46 9.58 -2.12 -0.27
CA PHE A 46 8.85 -0.96 -0.79
C PHE A 46 7.58 -1.38 -1.53
N SER A 47 7.64 -2.43 -2.35
CA SER A 47 6.49 -2.99 -3.06
C SER A 47 5.44 -3.53 -2.09
N ALA A 48 5.87 -4.26 -1.06
CA ALA A 48 5.01 -4.72 0.02
C ALA A 48 4.30 -3.55 0.71
N TRP A 49 5.05 -2.51 1.11
CA TRP A 49 4.46 -1.32 1.70
C TRP A 49 3.49 -0.60 0.77
N MET A 50 3.80 -0.54 -0.53
CA MET A 50 2.92 0.05 -1.53
C MET A 50 1.62 -0.72 -1.70
N LEU A 51 1.66 -2.06 -1.72
CA LEU A 51 0.46 -2.91 -1.76
C LEU A 51 -0.39 -2.71 -0.51
N ALA A 52 0.23 -2.63 0.66
CA ALA A 52 -0.49 -2.32 1.89
C ALA A 52 -1.18 -0.94 1.81
N ILE A 53 -0.50 0.09 1.29
CA ILE A 53 -1.13 1.39 1.03
C ILE A 53 -2.30 1.23 0.05
N GLN A 54 -2.11 0.55 -1.08
CA GLN A 54 -3.12 0.45 -2.14
C GLN A 54 -4.43 -0.15 -1.61
N TYR A 55 -4.34 -1.27 -0.90
CA TYR A 55 -5.52 -2.00 -0.43
C TYR A 55 -6.11 -1.43 0.86
N CYS A 56 -5.28 -1.01 1.82
CA CYS A 56 -5.78 -0.35 3.04
C CYS A 56 -6.36 1.03 2.74
N ASP A 57 -6.03 1.68 1.62
CA ASP A 57 -6.64 2.98 1.30
C ASP A 57 -8.14 2.90 1.02
N TYR A 58 -8.65 1.78 0.49
CA TYR A 58 -10.07 1.64 0.16
C TYR A 58 -11.01 1.93 1.35
N PRO A 59 -10.86 1.26 2.52
CA PRO A 59 -11.72 1.56 3.66
C PRO A 59 -11.50 2.98 4.23
N PHE A 60 -10.28 3.51 4.19
CA PHE A 60 -10.01 4.90 4.62
C PHE A 60 -10.66 5.92 3.69
N ASP A 61 -10.61 5.71 2.37
CA ASP A 61 -11.22 6.61 1.38
C ASP A 61 -12.75 6.51 1.36
N ASN A 62 -13.32 5.34 1.70
CA ASN A 62 -14.75 5.19 1.93
C ASN A 62 -15.25 6.09 3.09
N HIS A 63 -14.42 6.28 4.13
CA HIS A 63 -14.71 7.19 5.25
C HIS A 63 -14.15 8.61 5.02
N LYS A 64 -13.73 8.94 3.79
CA LYS A 64 -13.19 10.26 3.39
C LYS A 64 -11.98 10.73 4.23
N VAL A 65 -11.26 9.81 4.87
CA VAL A 65 -10.07 10.14 5.67
C VAL A 65 -8.96 10.62 4.73
N PRO A 66 -8.32 11.80 4.96
CA PRO A 66 -7.27 12.32 4.10
C PRO A 66 -6.07 11.37 3.97
N PHE A 67 -5.44 11.32 2.78
CA PHE A 67 -4.28 10.46 2.50
C PHE A 67 -3.11 10.64 3.49
N LYS A 68 -2.86 11.88 3.96
CA LYS A 68 -1.83 12.16 4.96
C LYS A 68 -2.11 11.47 6.29
N THR A 69 -3.36 11.51 6.74
CA THR A 69 -3.82 10.87 7.98
C THR A 69 -3.77 9.35 7.86
N MET A 70 -4.26 8.81 6.74
CA MET A 70 -4.20 7.38 6.44
C MET A 70 -2.76 6.86 6.52
N ARG A 71 -1.81 7.55 5.89
CA ARG A 71 -0.39 7.18 5.96
C ARG A 71 0.19 7.24 7.38
N ALA A 72 -0.25 8.20 8.20
CA ALA A 72 0.17 8.27 9.59
C ALA A 72 -0.39 7.07 10.38
N ALA A 73 -1.65 6.71 10.16
CA ALA A 73 -2.29 5.55 10.78
C ALA A 73 -1.64 4.22 10.34
N LEU A 74 -1.24 4.07 9.08
CA LEU A 74 -0.51 2.89 8.64
C LEU A 74 0.88 2.78 9.29
N ARG A 75 1.52 3.91 9.58
CA ARG A 75 2.84 3.93 10.24
C ARG A 75 2.79 3.52 11.71
N THR A 76 1.66 3.67 12.41
CA THR A 76 1.55 3.22 13.81
C THR A 76 1.53 1.69 13.92
N GLN A 77 1.01 1.02 12.89
CA GLN A 77 0.92 -0.45 12.77
C GLN A 77 1.88 -0.96 11.67
N LYS A 78 3.11 -0.43 11.61
CA LYS A 78 4.02 -0.65 10.48
C LYS A 78 4.31 -2.13 10.23
N VAL A 79 4.50 -2.93 11.29
CA VAL A 79 4.83 -4.36 11.18
C VAL A 79 3.68 -5.14 10.56
N ALA A 80 2.45 -4.98 11.08
CA ALA A 80 1.27 -5.64 10.56
C ALA A 80 0.99 -5.27 9.08
N ASN A 81 1.12 -3.98 8.74
CA ASN A 81 0.97 -3.51 7.37
C ASN A 81 2.04 -4.05 6.43
N MET A 82 3.30 -4.14 6.89
CA MET A 82 4.37 -4.74 6.10
C MET A 82 4.14 -6.24 5.88
N GLN A 83 3.66 -6.98 6.88
CA GLN A 83 3.34 -8.41 6.74
C GLN A 83 2.20 -8.62 5.74
N PHE A 84 1.12 -7.84 5.86
CA PHE A 84 0.01 -7.88 4.91
C PHE A 84 0.46 -7.59 3.47
N GLY A 85 1.24 -6.52 3.30
CA GLY A 85 1.82 -6.15 2.02
C GLY A 85 2.76 -7.20 1.45
N ALA A 86 3.60 -7.81 2.29
CA ALA A 86 4.56 -8.83 1.88
C ALA A 86 3.86 -10.13 1.47
N LEU A 87 2.87 -10.59 2.24
CA LEU A 87 2.05 -11.75 1.88
C LEU A 87 1.31 -11.51 0.57
N THR A 88 0.72 -10.33 0.41
CA THR A 88 0.06 -9.95 -0.85
C THR A 88 1.06 -9.98 -2.00
N SER A 89 2.26 -9.41 -1.84
CA SER A 89 3.31 -9.43 -2.85
C SER A 89 3.75 -10.85 -3.21
N LEU A 90 3.91 -11.74 -2.23
CA LEU A 90 4.29 -13.13 -2.47
C LEU A 90 3.19 -13.88 -3.24
N PHE A 91 1.92 -13.67 -2.89
CA PHE A 91 0.82 -14.30 -3.61
C PHE A 91 0.66 -13.77 -5.05
N THR A 92 1.01 -12.51 -5.33
CA THR A 92 1.03 -12.02 -6.72
C THR A 92 2.07 -12.74 -7.60
N MET A 93 3.11 -13.34 -7.00
CA MET A 93 4.11 -14.12 -7.75
C MET A 93 3.55 -15.47 -8.22
N ILE A 94 2.45 -15.95 -7.62
CA ILE A 94 1.81 -17.21 -8.01
C ILE A 94 0.70 -16.89 -9.02
N PRO A 95 0.81 -17.30 -10.30
CA PRO A 95 -0.11 -16.87 -11.36
C PRO A 95 -1.58 -17.16 -11.07
N VAL A 96 -1.88 -18.33 -10.49
CA VAL A 96 -3.25 -18.75 -10.16
C VAL A 96 -3.85 -17.87 -9.04
N LEU A 97 -3.05 -17.54 -8.02
CA LEU A 97 -3.51 -16.68 -6.92
C LEU A 97 -3.65 -15.22 -7.37
N ASN A 98 -2.81 -14.76 -8.29
CA ASN A 98 -2.82 -13.39 -8.80
C ASN A 98 -4.18 -13.01 -9.44
N LEU A 99 -4.94 -13.98 -9.97
CA LEU A 99 -6.30 -13.74 -10.49
C LEU A 99 -7.28 -13.32 -9.39
N PHE A 100 -7.09 -13.82 -8.16
CA PHE A 100 -7.98 -13.59 -7.02
C PHE A 100 -7.36 -12.68 -5.96
N ILE A 101 -6.12 -12.24 -6.15
CA ILE A 101 -5.41 -11.49 -5.12
C ILE A 101 -6.06 -10.14 -4.84
N MET A 102 -6.64 -9.50 -5.87
CA MET A 102 -7.30 -8.21 -5.73
C MET A 102 -8.50 -8.30 -4.77
N PRO A 103 -9.52 -9.15 -4.98
CA PRO A 103 -10.62 -9.26 -4.03
C PRO A 103 -10.17 -9.77 -2.66
N VAL A 104 -9.23 -10.72 -2.58
CA VAL A 104 -8.71 -11.25 -1.31
C VAL A 104 -8.02 -10.15 -0.50
N ALA A 105 -7.16 -9.36 -1.12
CA ALA A 105 -6.45 -8.27 -0.46
C ALA A 105 -7.40 -7.14 -0.03
N VAL A 106 -8.44 -6.84 -0.83
CA VAL A 106 -9.47 -5.87 -0.42
C VAL A 106 -10.24 -6.35 0.82
N CYS A 107 -10.63 -7.62 0.86
CA CYS A 107 -11.28 -8.22 2.03
C CYS A 107 -10.35 -8.20 3.26
N GLY A 108 -9.10 -8.61 3.10
CA GLY A 108 -8.10 -8.60 4.18
C GLY A 108 -7.81 -7.19 4.71
N ALA A 109 -7.64 -6.22 3.83
CA ALA A 109 -7.43 -4.82 4.21
C ALA A 109 -8.65 -4.24 4.96
N THR A 110 -9.86 -4.64 4.57
CA THR A 110 -11.09 -4.22 5.25
C THR A 110 -11.21 -4.87 6.64
N ALA A 111 -10.84 -6.15 6.78
CA ALA A 111 -10.79 -6.82 8.08
C ALA A 111 -9.77 -6.13 9.01
N MET A 112 -8.55 -5.89 8.51
CA MET A 112 -7.53 -5.13 9.26
C MET A 112 -8.02 -3.73 9.66
N TRP A 113 -8.78 -3.06 8.81
CA TRP A 113 -9.41 -1.78 9.14
C TRP A 113 -10.38 -1.89 10.30
N VAL A 114 -11.26 -2.88 10.29
CA VAL A 114 -12.23 -3.11 11.36
C VAL A 114 -11.52 -3.31 12.70
N ASP A 115 -10.45 -4.10 12.70
CA ASP A 115 -9.75 -4.48 13.94
C ASP A 115 -8.83 -3.36 14.46
N CYS A 116 -8.12 -2.67 13.57
CA CYS A 116 -7.02 -1.78 13.97
C CYS A 116 -7.36 -0.28 13.92
N TRP A 117 -8.28 0.16 13.04
CA TRP A 117 -8.46 1.58 12.73
C TRP A 117 -9.89 2.10 12.86
N ARG A 118 -10.90 1.23 12.80
CA ARG A 118 -12.33 1.60 12.85
C ARG A 118 -12.65 2.46 14.06
N ALA A 119 -12.22 2.06 15.27
CA ALA A 119 -12.52 2.80 16.49
C ALA A 119 -12.03 4.26 16.47
N LYS A 120 -10.95 4.55 15.75
CA LYS A 120 -10.34 5.89 15.69
C LYS A 120 -10.75 6.71 14.46
N HIS A 121 -11.11 6.07 13.36
CA HIS A 121 -11.28 6.74 12.06
C HIS A 121 -12.66 6.54 11.43
N ALA A 122 -13.56 5.73 12.00
CA ALA A 122 -14.89 5.52 11.45
C ALA A 122 -15.81 6.75 11.54
N LEU A 123 -15.59 7.64 12.51
CA LEU A 123 -16.34 8.88 12.70
C LEU A 123 -15.60 10.12 12.18
N TRP A 124 -14.69 9.94 11.21
CA TRP A 124 -13.94 11.06 10.64
C TRP A 124 -14.92 12.05 9.98
N LYS A 125 -15.01 13.25 10.56
CA LYS A 125 -15.81 14.37 10.04
C LYS A 125 -15.08 15.11 8.93
#